data_AF-A0A973FUK7-F1
#
_entry.id   AF-A0A973FUK7-F1
#
_cell.length_a   1.000
_cell.length_b   1.000
_cell.length_c   1.000
_cell.angle_alpha   90.00
_cell.angle_beta   90.00
_cell.angle_gamma   90.00
#
_symmetry.space_group_name_H-M   'P 1'
#
loop_
_entity.id
_entity.type
_entity.pdbx_description
1 polymer ?
#
loop_
_entity_poly.entity_id
_entity_poly.type
_entity_poly.pdbx_seq_one_letter_code
_entity_poly.pdbx_strand_id
1 'polypeptide(L)'
;MMIQNSHTILLIGHGSPDPAGNAEFLDFARQLEHKLAVPTQPCFLELAEPSIGAGFARCVAQGAQEIAVLPLFLGPGRHQKRDVPGLLAAAQEQHPQVSLRYGKAVGPHDALIAALSERAQAALARSSVAATDAETALLVVGRGSKDTQSNAELARLARMLYERQSYGMVEYAFQLVVAPNVGQAIERCVQLGARRVVVLPYLLFTGVVRDDIVAQADAAQALHPQVEVLVGEHLFPHPGLLTAVAERYHELCAGGSMLMYDLGDYRQYAGDDDDDDDHHHHHHHGQHHHHHDQLDDDHDHGDEQP
;
A
#
# COMPACT_ATOMS: atom_id res chain seq x y z
N MET A 1 -36.23 -13.37 -5.78
CA MET A 1 -36.05 -13.12 -4.34
C MET A 1 -34.63 -12.59 -4.18
N MET A 2 -34.47 -11.28 -3.93
CA MET A 2 -33.14 -10.72 -3.70
C MET A 2 -32.66 -11.17 -2.33
N ILE A 3 -31.45 -11.72 -2.26
CA ILE A 3 -30.74 -11.87 -0.99
C ILE A 3 -30.40 -10.44 -0.56
N GLN A 4 -31.01 -9.95 0.51
CA GLN A 4 -30.53 -8.72 1.14
C GLN A 4 -29.19 -9.05 1.77
N ASN A 5 -28.09 -8.61 1.15
CA ASN A 5 -26.78 -8.61 1.80
C ASN A 5 -26.89 -7.70 3.03
N SER A 6 -26.92 -8.30 4.22
CA SER A 6 -27.05 -7.60 5.52
C SER A 6 -25.76 -6.92 5.99
N HIS A 7 -24.82 -6.68 5.06
CA HIS A 7 -23.47 -6.24 5.35
C HIS A 7 -22.98 -5.18 4.37
N THR A 8 -22.26 -4.21 4.92
CA THR A 8 -21.63 -3.08 4.19
C THR A 8 -20.13 -3.33 4.09
N ILE A 9 -19.53 -3.00 2.96
CA ILE A 9 -18.07 -3.06 2.79
C ILE A 9 -17.43 -1.82 3.43
N LEU A 10 -16.47 -2.01 4.32
CA LEU A 10 -15.55 -0.97 4.76
C LEU A 10 -14.23 -1.16 3.98
N LEU A 11 -14.04 -0.38 2.92
CA LEU A 11 -12.86 -0.47 2.06
C LEU A 11 -11.77 0.45 2.61
N ILE A 12 -10.66 -0.12 3.04
CA ILE A 12 -9.57 0.62 3.70
C ILE A 12 -8.42 0.81 2.72
N GLY A 13 -8.18 2.05 2.29
CA GLY A 13 -6.96 2.47 1.63
C GLY A 13 -5.87 2.89 2.63
N HIS A 14 -4.62 2.98 2.19
CA HIS A 14 -3.55 3.55 3.02
C HIS A 14 -3.70 5.07 3.19
N GLY A 15 -4.09 5.75 2.11
CA GLY A 15 -4.05 7.21 1.98
C GLY A 15 -2.75 7.69 1.35
N SER A 16 -2.82 8.83 0.65
CA SER A 16 -1.74 9.44 -0.12
C SER A 16 -1.63 10.93 0.22
N PRO A 17 -0.41 11.52 0.27
CA PRO A 17 -0.25 12.97 0.32
C PRO A 17 -0.60 13.64 -1.02
N ASP A 18 -0.59 12.89 -2.14
CA ASP A 18 -1.10 13.34 -3.43
C ASP A 18 -2.62 13.11 -3.53
N PRO A 19 -3.43 14.18 -3.71
CA PRO A 19 -4.87 14.07 -3.93
C PRO A 19 -5.28 13.20 -5.13
N ALA A 20 -4.45 13.06 -6.18
CA ALA A 20 -4.80 12.26 -7.35
C ALA A 20 -4.91 10.76 -7.00
N GLY A 21 -3.97 10.24 -6.21
CA GLY A 21 -4.04 8.85 -5.69
C GLY A 21 -5.27 8.61 -4.80
N ASN A 22 -5.65 9.60 -3.98
CA ASN A 22 -6.88 9.52 -3.18
C ASN A 22 -8.14 9.56 -4.06
N ALA A 23 -8.14 10.35 -5.14
CA ALA A 23 -9.24 10.42 -6.09
C ALA A 23 -9.43 9.10 -6.88
N GLU A 24 -8.33 8.45 -7.30
CA GLU A 24 -8.39 7.12 -7.91
C GLU A 24 -8.91 6.06 -6.94
N PHE A 25 -8.50 6.08 -5.67
CA PHE A 25 -9.05 5.18 -4.66
C PHE A 25 -10.56 5.36 -4.45
N LEU A 26 -11.03 6.60 -4.38
CA LEU A 26 -12.46 6.90 -4.26
C LEU A 26 -13.25 6.52 -5.52
N ASP A 27 -12.64 6.56 -6.70
CA ASP A 27 -13.27 6.05 -7.93
C ASP A 27 -13.30 4.52 -7.96
N PHE A 28 -12.20 3.86 -7.59
CA PHE A 28 -12.15 2.42 -7.41
C PHE A 28 -13.23 1.92 -6.44
N ALA A 29 -13.45 2.62 -5.33
CA ALA A 29 -14.52 2.30 -4.36
C ALA A 29 -15.92 2.34 -5.00
N ARG A 30 -16.22 3.35 -5.83
CA ARG A 30 -17.49 3.44 -6.58
C ARG A 30 -17.63 2.32 -7.61
N GLN A 31 -16.55 2.00 -8.32
CA GLN A 31 -16.55 0.90 -9.29
C GLN A 31 -16.72 -0.47 -8.60
N LEU A 32 -16.16 -0.66 -7.40
CA LEU A 32 -16.31 -1.87 -6.59
C LEU A 32 -17.75 -2.02 -6.08
N GLU A 33 -18.35 -0.95 -5.54
CA GLU A 33 -19.77 -0.92 -5.14
C GLU A 33 -20.68 -1.33 -6.31
N HIS A 34 -20.47 -0.74 -7.49
CA HIS A 34 -21.23 -1.09 -8.69
C HIS A 34 -21.01 -2.54 -9.16
N LYS A 35 -19.78 -3.06 -9.05
CA LYS A 35 -19.43 -4.43 -9.47
C LYS A 35 -20.02 -5.49 -8.55
N LEU A 36 -20.08 -5.23 -7.24
CA LEU A 36 -20.58 -6.17 -6.24
C LEU A 36 -22.08 -5.99 -5.93
N ALA A 37 -22.64 -4.82 -6.25
CA ALA A 37 -23.97 -4.38 -5.80
C ALA A 37 -24.12 -4.38 -4.25
N VAL A 38 -23.05 -3.98 -3.57
CA VAL A 38 -22.95 -3.96 -2.09
C VAL A 38 -22.46 -2.57 -1.64
N PRO A 39 -23.18 -1.89 -0.73
CA PRO A 39 -22.79 -0.58 -0.22
C PRO A 39 -21.34 -0.58 0.27
N THR A 40 -20.54 0.38 -0.20
CA THR A 40 -19.11 0.47 0.09
C THR A 40 -18.78 1.82 0.70
N GLN A 41 -18.28 1.80 1.93
CA GLN A 41 -17.72 2.98 2.60
C GLN A 41 -16.20 2.97 2.44
N PRO A 42 -15.62 3.81 1.56
CA PRO A 42 -14.19 4.01 1.51
C PRO A 42 -13.70 4.82 2.70
N CYS A 43 -12.58 4.40 3.28
CA CYS A 43 -11.84 5.14 4.30
C CYS A 43 -10.34 4.91 4.16
N PHE A 44 -9.56 5.68 4.92
CA PHE A 44 -8.11 5.66 4.90
C PHE A 44 -7.56 5.33 6.29
N LEU A 45 -6.44 4.61 6.31
CA LEU A 45 -5.64 4.37 7.50
C LEU A 45 -5.03 5.68 8.04
N GLU A 46 -4.45 6.48 7.14
CA GLU A 46 -3.77 7.74 7.45
C GLU A 46 -3.78 8.68 6.24
N LEU A 47 -3.18 9.88 6.37
CA LEU A 47 -2.89 10.87 5.31
C LEU A 47 -4.10 11.48 4.56
N ALA A 48 -5.28 10.88 4.63
CA ALA A 48 -6.50 11.33 3.97
C ALA A 48 -7.76 11.02 4.80
N GLU A 49 -8.88 11.66 4.47
CA GLU A 49 -10.17 11.48 5.14
C GLU A 49 -11.21 10.88 4.18
N PRO A 50 -12.14 10.02 4.64
CA PRO A 50 -12.44 9.73 6.05
C PRO A 50 -11.49 8.70 6.68
N SER A 51 -11.14 8.89 7.95
CA SER A 51 -10.46 7.88 8.77
C SER A 51 -11.26 6.57 8.92
N ILE A 52 -10.59 5.47 9.32
CA ILE A 52 -11.22 4.16 9.57
C ILE A 52 -12.42 4.27 10.53
N GLY A 53 -12.29 4.99 11.65
CA GLY A 53 -13.38 5.18 12.61
C GLY A 53 -14.56 5.95 12.03
N ALA A 54 -14.31 6.99 11.21
CA ALA A 54 -15.36 7.73 10.52
C ALA A 54 -16.06 6.88 9.44
N GLY A 55 -15.32 6.04 8.71
CA GLY A 55 -15.87 5.07 7.76
C GLY A 55 -16.74 4.00 8.45
N PHE A 56 -16.29 3.49 9.59
CA PHE A 56 -17.04 2.55 10.42
C PHE A 56 -18.36 3.18 10.89
N ALA A 57 -18.31 4.38 11.49
CA ALA A 57 -19.50 5.09 11.97
C ALA A 57 -20.52 5.36 10.85
N ARG A 58 -20.06 5.61 9.61
CA ARG A 58 -20.95 5.71 8.42
C ARG A 58 -21.64 4.40 8.07
N CYS A 59 -20.95 3.26 8.19
CA CYS A 59 -21.57 1.94 8.01
C CYS A 59 -22.70 1.73 9.04
N VAL A 60 -22.45 2.05 10.31
CA VAL A 60 -23.44 1.92 11.40
C VAL A 60 -24.63 2.87 11.18
N ALA A 61 -24.38 4.12 10.78
CA ALA A 61 -25.42 5.10 10.46
C ALA A 61 -26.31 4.68 9.27
N GLN A 62 -25.81 3.83 8.37
CA GLN A 62 -26.56 3.21 7.27
C GLN A 62 -27.31 1.93 7.69
N GLY A 63 -27.21 1.52 8.96
CA GLY A 63 -27.90 0.35 9.49
C GLY A 63 -27.16 -0.98 9.32
N ALA A 64 -25.85 -0.97 9.05
CA ALA A 64 -25.05 -2.19 8.95
C ALA A 64 -25.02 -2.95 10.30
N GLN A 65 -25.40 -4.23 10.28
CA GLN A 65 -25.29 -5.16 11.42
C GLN A 65 -24.01 -6.01 11.33
N GLU A 66 -23.49 -6.17 10.12
CA GLU A 66 -22.22 -6.81 9.81
C GLU A 66 -21.43 -5.89 8.87
N ILE A 67 -20.12 -5.78 9.08
CA ILE A 67 -19.21 -5.01 8.23
C ILE A 67 -18.14 -5.95 7.65
N ALA A 68 -18.08 -6.00 6.32
CA ALA A 68 -17.05 -6.70 5.57
C ALA A 68 -15.86 -5.76 5.35
N VAL A 69 -14.82 -5.90 6.15
CA VAL A 69 -13.64 -5.04 6.08
C VAL A 69 -12.69 -5.55 5.00
N LEU A 70 -12.41 -4.72 3.99
CA LEU A 70 -11.49 -5.04 2.90
C LEU A 70 -10.25 -4.12 2.97
N PRO A 71 -9.11 -4.59 3.49
CA PRO A 71 -7.85 -3.85 3.43
C PRO A 71 -7.27 -3.89 2.01
N LEU A 72 -7.29 -2.75 1.33
CA LEU A 72 -6.77 -2.60 -0.02
C LEU A 72 -5.25 -2.41 0.00
N PHE A 73 -4.54 -3.47 0.36
CA PHE A 73 -3.08 -3.55 0.38
C PHE A 73 -2.58 -4.69 -0.52
N LEU A 74 -1.38 -4.54 -1.08
CA LEU A 74 -0.79 -5.53 -2.00
C LEU A 74 0.00 -6.66 -1.32
N GLY A 75 0.20 -6.58 0.00
CA GLY A 75 0.89 -7.60 0.80
C GLY A 75 0.57 -7.49 2.29
N PRO A 76 0.81 -8.55 3.09
CA PRO A 76 0.49 -8.59 4.51
C PRO A 76 1.57 -7.89 5.35
N GLY A 77 1.48 -6.56 5.46
CA GLY A 77 2.38 -5.74 6.29
C GLY A 77 1.86 -5.47 7.71
N ARG A 78 2.69 -4.85 8.55
CA ARG A 78 2.38 -4.33 9.91
C ARG A 78 1.00 -3.66 10.01
N HIS A 79 0.66 -2.80 9.04
CA HIS A 79 -0.63 -2.10 9.00
C HIS A 79 -1.84 -3.05 8.99
N GLN A 80 -1.76 -4.17 8.27
CA GLN A 80 -2.81 -5.18 8.26
C GLN A 80 -2.79 -6.05 9.52
N LYS A 81 -1.59 -6.38 10.01
CA LYS A 81 -1.38 -7.29 11.15
C LYS A 81 -1.60 -6.63 12.52
N ARG A 82 -1.72 -5.30 12.60
CA ARG A 82 -1.78 -4.60 13.89
C ARG A 82 -2.59 -3.31 13.83
N ASP A 83 -2.18 -2.37 12.99
CA ASP A 83 -2.66 -0.98 13.07
C ASP A 83 -4.14 -0.87 12.68
N VAL A 84 -4.56 -1.51 11.58
CA VAL A 84 -5.98 -1.58 11.17
C VAL A 84 -6.86 -2.35 12.17
N PRO A 85 -6.50 -3.58 12.62
CA PRO A 85 -7.24 -4.28 13.68
C PRO A 85 -7.44 -3.47 14.97
N GLY A 86 -6.42 -2.72 15.43
CA GLY A 86 -6.53 -1.87 16.61
C GLY A 86 -7.54 -0.73 16.44
N LEU A 87 -7.52 -0.05 15.28
CA LEU A 87 -8.47 1.01 14.95
C LEU A 87 -9.90 0.50 14.79
N LEU A 88 -10.08 -0.72 14.28
CA LEU A 88 -11.39 -1.38 14.18
C LEU A 88 -11.93 -1.79 15.55
N ALA A 89 -11.08 -2.32 16.44
CA ALA A 89 -11.48 -2.67 17.80
C ALA A 89 -11.99 -1.44 18.58
N ALA A 90 -11.25 -0.33 18.53
CA ALA A 90 -11.66 0.93 19.15
C ALA A 90 -12.98 1.49 18.58
N ALA A 91 -13.26 1.29 17.29
CA ALA A 91 -14.55 1.66 16.69
C ALA A 91 -15.68 0.69 17.09
N GLN A 92 -15.38 -0.60 17.25
CA GLN A 92 -16.34 -1.63 17.64
C GLN A 92 -16.76 -1.52 19.11
N GLU A 93 -15.87 -1.06 20.01
CA GLU A 93 -16.21 -0.76 21.41
C GLU A 93 -17.36 0.24 21.54
N GLN A 94 -17.50 1.18 20.59
CA GLN A 94 -18.59 2.16 20.54
C GLN A 94 -19.89 1.59 19.94
N HIS A 95 -19.80 0.43 19.29
CA HIS A 95 -20.88 -0.20 18.52
C HIS A 95 -20.88 -1.74 18.68
N PRO A 96 -20.99 -2.27 19.92
CA PRO A 96 -20.79 -3.71 20.21
C PRO A 96 -21.81 -4.64 19.56
N GLN A 97 -22.92 -4.11 19.06
CA GLN A 97 -23.93 -4.85 18.28
C GLN A 97 -23.51 -5.15 16.83
N VAL A 98 -22.41 -4.57 16.34
CA VAL A 98 -21.94 -4.70 14.96
C VAL A 98 -20.87 -5.79 14.88
N SER A 99 -21.08 -6.77 14.01
CA SER A 99 -20.11 -7.83 13.73
C SER A 99 -19.12 -7.41 12.64
N LEU A 100 -17.89 -7.93 12.72
CA LEU A 100 -16.82 -7.66 11.76
C LEU A 100 -16.31 -8.94 11.11
N ARG A 101 -16.13 -8.91 9.79
CA ARG A 101 -15.33 -9.90 9.05
C ARG A 101 -14.12 -9.19 8.46
N TYR A 102 -12.92 -9.69 8.75
CA TYR A 102 -11.68 -9.06 8.32
C TYR A 102 -11.07 -9.79 7.10
N GLY A 103 -11.02 -9.08 5.97
CA GLY A 103 -10.47 -9.58 4.72
C GLY A 103 -8.95 -9.71 4.72
N LYS A 104 -8.45 -10.64 3.90
CA LYS A 104 -7.02 -10.72 3.54
C LYS A 104 -6.65 -9.54 2.64
N ALA A 105 -5.35 -9.26 2.55
CA ALA A 105 -4.83 -8.31 1.57
C ALA A 105 -5.08 -8.86 0.16
N VAL A 106 -5.01 -8.00 -0.85
CA VAL A 106 -5.14 -8.44 -2.25
C VAL A 106 -4.06 -9.48 -2.56
N GLY A 107 -2.81 -9.20 -2.14
CA GLY A 107 -1.68 -10.13 -2.27
C GLY A 107 -1.32 -10.41 -3.73
N PRO A 108 -0.42 -11.37 -4.00
CA PRO A 108 -0.25 -11.94 -5.33
C PRO A 108 -1.55 -12.63 -5.75
N HIS A 109 -2.07 -12.22 -6.90
CA HIS A 109 -3.36 -12.64 -7.40
C HIS A 109 -3.29 -12.81 -8.93
N ASP A 110 -3.91 -13.85 -9.46
CA ASP A 110 -3.86 -14.19 -10.89
C ASP A 110 -4.29 -13.02 -11.80
N ALA A 111 -5.40 -12.38 -11.47
CA ALA A 111 -5.89 -11.17 -12.15
C ALA A 111 -4.92 -9.96 -12.09
N LEU A 112 -4.05 -9.87 -11.07
CA LEU A 112 -3.02 -8.83 -11.01
C LEU A 112 -1.77 -9.20 -11.81
N ILE A 113 -1.41 -10.48 -11.89
CA ILE A 113 -0.30 -10.97 -12.73
C ILE A 113 -0.68 -10.84 -14.22
N ALA A 114 -1.94 -11.11 -14.57
CA ALA A 114 -2.50 -10.80 -15.89
C ALA A 114 -2.41 -9.28 -16.17
N ALA A 115 -2.85 -8.44 -15.24
CA ALA A 115 -2.73 -6.99 -15.36
C ALA A 115 -1.28 -6.53 -15.60
N LEU A 116 -0.30 -7.05 -14.85
CA LEU A 116 1.12 -6.75 -15.06
C LEU A 116 1.62 -7.18 -16.44
N SER A 117 1.14 -8.31 -16.94
CA SER A 117 1.47 -8.81 -18.29
C SER A 117 0.91 -7.86 -19.38
N GLU A 118 -0.33 -7.40 -19.22
CA GLU A 118 -0.96 -6.43 -20.12
C GLU A 118 -0.30 -5.04 -20.03
N ARG A 119 0.09 -4.58 -18.83
CA ARG A 119 0.89 -3.36 -18.62
C ARG A 119 2.25 -3.46 -19.30
N ALA A 120 2.91 -4.61 -19.24
CA ALA A 120 4.17 -4.86 -19.93
C ALA A 120 4.01 -4.77 -21.45
N GLN A 121 2.99 -5.45 -22.01
CA GLN A 121 2.69 -5.38 -23.45
C GLN A 121 2.37 -3.95 -23.91
N ALA A 122 1.59 -3.18 -23.14
CA ALA A 122 1.28 -1.79 -23.43
C ALA A 122 2.51 -0.86 -23.37
N ALA A 123 3.49 -1.15 -22.50
CA ALA A 123 4.76 -0.45 -22.50
C ALA A 123 5.62 -0.83 -23.71
N LEU A 124 5.74 -2.14 -24.00
CA LEU A 124 6.49 -2.68 -25.14
C LEU A 124 5.96 -2.20 -26.49
N ALA A 125 4.66 -1.92 -26.62
CA ALA A 125 4.08 -1.32 -27.82
C ALA A 125 4.61 0.10 -28.13
N ARG A 126 5.28 0.76 -27.18
CA ARG A 126 5.98 2.05 -27.35
C ARG A 126 7.49 1.88 -27.57
N SER A 127 8.00 0.64 -27.57
CA SER A 127 9.42 0.35 -27.76
C SER A 127 9.91 0.80 -29.13
N SER A 128 11.07 1.44 -29.15
CA SER A 128 11.78 1.90 -30.34
C SER A 128 12.93 0.98 -30.73
N VAL A 129 13.35 0.07 -29.85
CA VAL A 129 14.49 -0.83 -30.07
C VAL A 129 14.09 -2.23 -30.52
N ALA A 130 14.84 -2.77 -31.48
CA ALA A 130 14.78 -4.18 -31.85
C ALA A 130 15.51 -5.04 -30.81
N ALA A 131 14.79 -5.42 -29.75
CA ALA A 131 15.17 -6.42 -28.76
C ALA A 131 14.19 -7.61 -28.80
N THR A 132 14.74 -8.82 -28.74
CA THR A 132 13.97 -10.08 -28.61
C THR A 132 13.41 -10.23 -27.20
N ASP A 133 12.50 -11.20 -27.02
CA ASP A 133 11.99 -11.56 -25.68
C ASP A 133 13.14 -11.97 -24.75
N ALA A 134 14.11 -12.76 -25.24
CA ALA A 134 15.28 -13.18 -24.46
C ALA A 134 16.19 -12.02 -24.01
N GLU A 135 16.20 -10.91 -24.76
CA GLU A 135 16.91 -9.66 -24.42
C GLU A 135 16.04 -8.66 -23.64
N THR A 136 14.81 -9.04 -23.28
CA THR A 136 13.86 -8.20 -22.54
C THR A 136 13.77 -8.63 -21.08
N ALA A 137 13.83 -7.66 -20.17
CA ALA A 137 13.57 -7.85 -18.75
C ALA A 137 12.25 -7.17 -18.36
N LEU A 138 11.46 -7.82 -17.49
CA LEU A 138 10.45 -7.11 -16.70
C LEU A 138 10.99 -6.83 -15.31
N LEU A 139 10.80 -5.62 -14.80
CA LEU A 139 11.20 -5.21 -13.46
C LEU A 139 9.96 -4.79 -12.66
N VAL A 140 9.50 -5.65 -11.75
CA VAL A 140 8.33 -5.36 -10.91
C VAL A 140 8.74 -4.55 -9.69
N VAL A 141 8.18 -3.34 -9.53
CA VAL A 141 8.60 -2.40 -8.48
C VAL A 141 7.51 -2.21 -7.43
N GLY A 142 7.78 -2.62 -6.20
CA GLY A 142 6.94 -2.32 -5.04
C GLY A 142 7.46 -1.12 -4.24
N ARG A 143 6.75 -0.69 -3.18
CA ARG A 143 7.22 0.39 -2.30
C ARG A 143 8.43 -0.03 -1.42
N GLY A 144 8.46 -1.30 -0.99
CA GLY A 144 9.37 -1.79 0.05
C GLY A 144 8.79 -1.64 1.46
N SER A 145 9.23 -2.50 2.39
CA SER A 145 8.75 -2.53 3.77
C SER A 145 9.82 -3.01 4.75
N LYS A 146 9.71 -2.63 6.02
CA LYS A 146 10.43 -3.30 7.13
C LYS A 146 9.90 -4.73 7.34
N ASP A 147 8.63 -5.01 6.99
CA ASP A 147 8.04 -6.36 7.06
C ASP A 147 8.59 -7.25 5.93
N THR A 148 9.40 -8.25 6.29
CA THR A 148 10.06 -9.17 5.36
C THR A 148 9.06 -10.03 4.57
N GLN A 149 7.89 -10.36 5.14
CA GLN A 149 6.86 -11.11 4.46
C GLN A 149 6.22 -10.29 3.33
N SER A 150 5.99 -8.99 3.56
CA SER A 150 5.50 -8.07 2.52
C SER A 150 6.46 -8.00 1.32
N ASN A 151 7.78 -7.96 1.59
CA ASN A 151 8.81 -8.01 0.54
C ASN A 151 8.85 -9.37 -0.18
N ALA A 152 8.66 -10.47 0.55
CA ALA A 152 8.62 -11.82 -0.01
C ALA A 152 7.43 -12.04 -0.95
N GLU A 153 6.27 -11.43 -0.69
CA GLU A 153 5.11 -11.49 -1.61
C GLU A 153 5.41 -10.80 -2.96
N LEU A 154 6.22 -9.73 -2.99
CA LEU A 154 6.66 -9.11 -4.26
C LEU A 154 7.58 -10.06 -5.05
N ALA A 155 8.55 -10.70 -4.38
CA ALA A 155 9.42 -11.69 -5.01
C ALA A 155 8.64 -12.92 -5.52
N ARG A 156 7.65 -13.38 -4.75
CA ARG A 156 6.71 -14.44 -5.14
C ARG A 156 5.91 -14.05 -6.38
N LEU A 157 5.35 -12.83 -6.40
CA LEU A 157 4.61 -12.28 -7.55
C LEU A 157 5.51 -12.20 -8.80
N ALA A 158 6.75 -11.71 -8.67
CA ALA A 158 7.71 -11.64 -9.76
C ALA A 158 8.03 -13.04 -10.32
N ARG A 159 8.20 -14.07 -9.46
CA ARG A 159 8.34 -15.45 -9.92
C ARG A 159 7.08 -15.97 -10.60
N MET A 160 5.89 -15.70 -10.06
CA MET A 160 4.63 -16.12 -10.69
C MET A 160 4.37 -15.43 -12.04
N LEU A 161 4.84 -14.19 -12.20
CA LEU A 161 4.84 -13.48 -13.48
C LEU A 161 5.81 -14.16 -14.46
N TYR A 162 7.03 -14.52 -14.03
CA TYR A 162 8.03 -15.22 -14.86
C TYR A 162 7.47 -16.50 -15.51
N GLU A 163 6.68 -17.31 -14.78
CA GLU A 163 6.09 -18.55 -15.33
C GLU A 163 4.98 -18.32 -16.38
N ARG A 164 4.52 -17.08 -16.59
CA ARG A 164 3.38 -16.74 -17.50
C ARG A 164 3.82 -16.00 -18.77
N GLN A 165 5.11 -15.86 -19.01
CA GLN A 165 5.68 -14.95 -20.00
C GLN A 165 6.93 -15.56 -20.68
N SER A 166 7.32 -15.00 -21.83
CA SER A 166 8.43 -15.48 -22.67
C SER A 166 9.71 -14.66 -22.56
N TYR A 167 9.71 -13.54 -21.84
CA TYR A 167 10.88 -12.66 -21.71
C TYR A 167 11.98 -13.31 -20.87
N GLY A 168 13.23 -12.94 -21.17
CA GLY A 168 14.44 -13.61 -20.66
C GLY A 168 14.58 -13.57 -19.14
N MET A 169 14.08 -12.50 -18.50
CA MET A 169 14.11 -12.35 -17.04
C MET A 169 12.92 -11.54 -16.50
N VAL A 170 12.51 -11.87 -15.29
CA VAL A 170 11.63 -11.04 -14.45
C VAL A 170 12.34 -10.85 -13.12
N GLU A 171 12.67 -9.61 -12.81
CA GLU A 171 13.32 -9.17 -11.58
C GLU A 171 12.35 -8.32 -10.74
N TYR A 172 12.71 -8.06 -9.49
CA TYR A 172 11.94 -7.16 -8.62
C TYR A 172 12.84 -6.10 -7.97
N ALA A 173 12.25 -4.95 -7.67
CA ALA A 173 12.89 -3.87 -6.94
C ALA A 173 11.91 -3.19 -5.98
N PHE A 174 12.47 -2.35 -5.12
CA PHE A 174 11.72 -1.53 -4.19
C PHE A 174 12.03 -0.05 -4.46
N GLN A 175 11.00 0.79 -4.40
CA GLN A 175 11.15 2.23 -4.53
C GLN A 175 11.96 2.81 -3.35
N LEU A 176 11.75 2.32 -2.13
CA LEU A 176 12.41 2.77 -0.91
C LEU A 176 12.53 1.62 0.12
N VAL A 177 13.04 1.94 1.31
CA VAL A 177 13.09 1.13 2.54
C VAL A 177 14.08 -0.03 2.50
N VAL A 178 14.11 -0.82 1.43
CA VAL A 178 14.96 -2.01 1.29
C VAL A 178 15.59 -2.09 -0.11
N ALA A 179 16.66 -2.86 -0.23
CA ALA A 179 17.35 -3.12 -1.49
C ALA A 179 16.77 -4.37 -2.21
N PRO A 180 16.92 -4.50 -3.55
CA PRO A 180 17.53 -3.52 -4.47
C PRO A 180 16.58 -2.37 -4.80
N ASN A 181 17.14 -1.18 -5.01
CA ASN A 181 16.39 -0.06 -5.57
C ASN A 181 16.20 -0.21 -7.10
N VAL A 182 15.39 0.67 -7.71
CA VAL A 182 15.04 0.56 -9.14
C VAL A 182 16.29 0.65 -10.02
N GLY A 183 17.20 1.58 -9.73
CA GLY A 183 18.45 1.74 -10.49
C GLY A 183 19.38 0.52 -10.39
N GLN A 184 19.57 -0.01 -9.18
CA GLN A 184 20.37 -1.23 -8.94
C GLN A 184 19.81 -2.45 -9.67
N ALA A 185 18.48 -2.61 -9.71
CA ALA A 185 17.84 -3.71 -10.40
C ALA A 185 17.90 -3.54 -11.94
N ILE A 186 17.79 -2.32 -12.46
CA ILE A 186 18.03 -2.03 -13.88
C ILE A 186 19.48 -2.37 -14.24
N GLU A 187 20.47 -1.89 -13.46
CA GLU A 187 21.89 -2.22 -13.68
C GLU A 187 22.12 -3.74 -13.72
N ARG A 188 21.54 -4.48 -12.77
CA ARG A 188 21.57 -5.94 -12.74
C ARG A 188 20.97 -6.56 -14.02
N CYS A 189 19.84 -6.05 -14.51
CA CYS A 189 19.26 -6.51 -15.79
C CYS A 189 20.23 -6.25 -16.96
N VAL A 190 20.89 -5.09 -17.01
CA VAL A 190 21.90 -4.76 -18.04
C VAL A 190 23.08 -5.72 -17.97
N GLN A 191 23.60 -6.01 -16.77
CA GLN A 191 24.70 -6.96 -16.57
C GLN A 191 24.32 -8.40 -16.97
N LEU A 192 23.04 -8.77 -16.86
CA LEU A 192 22.49 -10.06 -17.33
C LEU A 192 22.20 -10.08 -18.85
N GLY A 193 22.48 -9.00 -19.58
CA GLY A 193 22.36 -8.93 -21.04
C GLY A 193 21.03 -8.37 -21.55
N ALA A 194 20.19 -7.78 -20.70
CA ALA A 194 18.98 -7.10 -21.16
C ALA A 194 19.33 -5.89 -22.03
N ARG A 195 18.70 -5.80 -23.21
CA ARG A 195 18.74 -4.63 -24.11
C ARG A 195 17.49 -3.77 -24.00
N ARG A 196 16.47 -4.27 -23.30
CA ARG A 196 15.24 -3.55 -22.96
C ARG A 196 14.76 -3.96 -21.57
N VAL A 197 14.40 -3.00 -20.73
CA VAL A 197 13.85 -3.22 -19.39
C VAL A 197 12.48 -2.53 -19.29
N VAL A 198 11.46 -3.28 -18.90
CA VAL A 198 10.11 -2.76 -18.67
C VAL A 198 9.87 -2.66 -17.18
N VAL A 199 9.90 -1.44 -16.65
CA VAL A 199 9.59 -1.13 -15.25
C VAL A 199 8.08 -1.16 -15.05
N LEU A 200 7.61 -1.98 -14.12
CA LEU A 200 6.20 -2.21 -13.82
C LEU A 200 5.90 -1.78 -12.38
N PRO A 201 5.34 -0.57 -12.15
CA PRO A 201 4.93 -0.12 -10.83
C PRO A 201 3.82 -1.02 -10.27
N TYR A 202 4.15 -1.90 -9.32
CA TYR A 202 3.19 -2.70 -8.57
C TYR A 202 2.60 -1.85 -7.43
N LEU A 203 1.85 -0.83 -7.85
CA LEU A 203 1.16 0.14 -7.03
C LEU A 203 -0.32 0.10 -7.39
N LEU A 204 -1.19 0.30 -6.40
CA LEU A 204 -2.65 0.31 -6.63
C LEU A 204 -3.07 1.54 -7.43
N PHE A 205 -2.55 2.71 -7.06
CA PHE A 205 -2.95 4.03 -7.55
C PHE A 205 -1.73 4.88 -7.90
N THR A 206 -1.98 5.98 -8.61
CA THR A 206 -0.99 7.02 -8.87
C THR A 206 -0.54 7.75 -7.58
N GLY A 207 0.53 8.51 -7.68
CA GLY A 207 1.02 9.42 -6.66
C GLY A 207 2.53 9.43 -6.53
N VAL A 208 3.04 10.11 -5.49
CA VAL A 208 4.47 10.37 -5.27
C VAL A 208 5.39 9.14 -5.40
N VAL A 209 4.90 7.94 -5.05
CA VAL A 209 5.65 6.68 -5.18
C VAL A 209 5.82 6.27 -6.65
N ARG A 210 4.82 6.50 -7.51
CA ARG A 210 4.90 6.27 -8.95
C ARG A 210 5.90 7.23 -9.59
N ASP A 211 5.83 8.50 -9.21
CA ASP A 211 6.67 9.55 -9.78
C ASP A 211 8.16 9.36 -9.42
N ASP A 212 8.44 8.91 -8.20
CA ASP A 212 9.81 8.54 -7.79
C ASP A 212 10.33 7.29 -8.52
N ILE A 213 9.48 6.28 -8.78
CA ILE A 213 9.87 5.12 -9.62
C ILE A 213 10.23 5.57 -11.03
N VAL A 214 9.46 6.50 -11.62
CA VAL A 214 9.77 7.09 -12.93
C VAL A 214 11.11 7.83 -12.88
N ALA A 215 11.34 8.68 -11.88
CA ALA A 215 12.59 9.42 -11.73
C ALA A 215 13.81 8.50 -11.55
N GLN A 216 13.69 7.41 -10.78
CA GLN A 216 14.76 6.41 -10.65
C GLN A 216 15.00 5.65 -11.96
N ALA A 217 13.95 5.34 -12.73
CA ALA A 217 14.07 4.69 -14.03
C ALA A 217 14.72 5.59 -15.09
N ASP A 218 14.36 6.88 -15.14
CA ASP A 218 14.96 7.88 -16.03
C ASP A 218 16.45 8.11 -15.69
N ALA A 219 16.80 8.15 -14.40
CA ALA A 219 18.18 8.23 -13.95
C ALA A 219 19.00 6.99 -14.39
N ALA A 220 18.42 5.78 -14.29
CA ALA A 220 19.07 4.56 -14.75
C ALA A 220 19.20 4.51 -16.28
N GLN A 221 18.21 5.01 -17.03
CA GLN A 221 18.27 5.16 -18.48
C GLN A 221 19.43 6.07 -18.91
N ALA A 222 19.68 7.16 -18.18
CA ALA A 222 20.80 8.06 -18.45
C ALA A 222 22.18 7.41 -18.20
N LEU A 223 22.27 6.46 -17.25
CA LEU A 223 23.48 5.68 -16.96
C LEU A 223 23.71 4.51 -17.93
N HIS A 224 22.65 4.01 -18.57
CA HIS A 224 22.70 2.88 -19.49
C HIS A 224 22.08 3.21 -20.87
N PRO A 225 22.64 4.16 -21.63
CA PRO A 225 22.07 4.63 -22.90
C PRO A 225 22.01 3.56 -24.02
N GLN A 226 22.66 2.42 -23.84
CA GLN A 226 22.60 1.25 -24.74
C GLN A 226 21.40 0.30 -24.48
N VAL A 227 20.63 0.54 -23.43
CA VAL A 227 19.44 -0.24 -23.03
C VAL A 227 18.22 0.67 -23.05
N GLU A 228 17.10 0.22 -23.60
CA GLU A 228 15.84 0.97 -23.52
C GLU A 228 15.11 0.67 -22.22
N VAL A 229 14.79 1.70 -21.43
CA VAL A 229 13.99 1.61 -20.22
C VAL A 229 12.59 2.15 -20.51
N LEU A 230 11.57 1.33 -20.28
CA LEU A 230 10.16 1.68 -20.49
C LEU A 230 9.40 1.55 -19.16
N VAL A 231 8.73 2.61 -18.71
CA VAL A 231 7.86 2.53 -17.51
C VAL A 231 6.42 2.27 -17.94
N GLY A 232 5.79 1.24 -17.38
CA GLY A 232 4.37 0.92 -17.53
C GLY A 232 3.49 1.66 -16.50
N GLU A 233 2.17 1.64 -16.71
CA GLU A 233 1.22 2.23 -15.76
C GLU A 233 0.98 1.35 -14.53
N HIS A 234 0.54 1.98 -13.42
CA HIS A 234 0.13 1.32 -12.18
C HIS A 234 -1.14 0.46 -12.34
N LEU A 235 -1.60 -0.22 -11.29
CA LEU A 235 -2.67 -1.22 -11.41
C LEU A 235 -4.03 -0.59 -11.77
N PHE A 236 -4.52 0.41 -11.06
CA PHE A 236 -5.73 1.14 -11.48
C PHE A 236 -5.47 1.90 -12.80
N PRO A 237 -6.46 2.07 -13.71
CA PRO A 237 -7.82 1.55 -13.71
C PRO A 237 -7.98 0.17 -14.36
N HIS A 238 -6.97 -0.72 -14.31
CA HIS A 238 -7.06 -2.05 -14.93
C HIS A 238 -8.17 -2.91 -14.29
N PRO A 239 -9.06 -3.54 -15.07
CA PRO A 239 -10.19 -4.34 -14.55
C PRO A 239 -9.74 -5.57 -13.74
N GLY A 240 -8.50 -6.02 -13.92
CA GLY A 240 -7.87 -7.07 -13.10
C GLY A 240 -7.80 -6.71 -11.61
N LEU A 241 -7.67 -5.43 -11.25
CA LEU A 241 -7.67 -4.99 -9.84
C LEU A 241 -9.06 -5.13 -9.21
N LEU A 242 -10.11 -4.68 -9.91
CA LEU A 242 -11.50 -4.89 -9.48
C LEU A 242 -11.86 -6.37 -9.35
N THR A 243 -11.30 -7.21 -10.23
CA THR A 243 -11.50 -8.66 -10.20
C THR A 243 -10.85 -9.27 -8.95
N ALA A 244 -9.58 -8.96 -8.69
CA ALA A 244 -8.86 -9.44 -7.51
C ALA A 244 -9.53 -9.03 -6.18
N VAL A 245 -10.00 -7.80 -6.07
CA VAL A 245 -10.66 -7.30 -4.84
C VAL A 245 -12.07 -7.87 -4.69
N ALA A 246 -12.81 -8.06 -5.78
CA ALA A 246 -14.10 -8.76 -5.75
C ALA A 246 -13.93 -10.24 -5.33
N GLU A 247 -12.87 -10.91 -5.77
CA GLU A 247 -12.56 -12.28 -5.32
C GLU A 247 -12.21 -12.33 -3.82
N ARG A 248 -11.39 -11.39 -3.30
CA ARG A 248 -11.16 -11.26 -1.85
C ARG A 248 -12.43 -11.00 -1.05
N TYR A 249 -13.38 -10.24 -1.60
CA TYR A 249 -14.70 -10.06 -0.98
C TYR A 249 -15.50 -11.38 -0.95
N HIS A 250 -15.53 -12.13 -2.05
CA HIS A 250 -16.24 -13.42 -2.08
C HIS A 250 -15.60 -14.47 -1.15
N GLU A 251 -14.27 -14.51 -1.06
CA GLU A 251 -13.55 -15.34 -0.07
C GLU A 251 -13.98 -14.98 1.36
N LEU A 252 -14.07 -13.69 1.70
CA LEU A 252 -14.51 -13.18 2.99
C LEU A 252 -15.97 -13.58 3.29
N CYS A 253 -16.84 -13.53 2.29
CA CYS A 253 -18.24 -13.96 2.40
C CYS A 253 -18.36 -15.47 2.66
N ALA A 254 -17.55 -16.28 1.97
CA ALA A 254 -17.58 -17.74 2.00
C ALA A 254 -16.98 -18.37 3.28
N GLY A 255 -16.55 -17.57 4.26
CA GLY A 255 -15.88 -18.06 5.47
C GLY A 255 -14.38 -18.31 5.28
N GLY A 256 -13.75 -17.75 4.25
CA GLY A 256 -12.30 -17.82 4.02
C GLY A 256 -11.45 -16.93 4.95
N SER A 257 -12.04 -16.36 6.00
CA SER A 257 -11.39 -15.53 7.03
C SER A 257 -11.68 -16.02 8.44
N MET A 258 -10.86 -15.56 9.39
CA MET A 258 -11.15 -15.62 10.82
C MET A 258 -12.36 -14.72 11.16
N LEU A 259 -13.12 -15.11 12.18
CA LEU A 259 -14.11 -14.25 12.84
C LEU A 259 -13.37 -13.32 13.81
N MET A 260 -13.75 -12.04 13.90
CA MET A 260 -13.08 -11.11 14.82
C MET A 260 -13.29 -11.43 16.32
N TYR A 261 -14.18 -12.36 16.65
CA TYR A 261 -14.33 -12.88 18.02
C TYR A 261 -13.10 -13.68 18.52
N ASP A 262 -12.15 -14.01 17.64
CA ASP A 262 -10.96 -14.83 17.95
C ASP A 262 -9.66 -14.00 18.16
N LEU A 263 -9.78 -12.69 18.38
CA LEU A 263 -8.64 -11.77 18.55
C LEU A 263 -7.83 -11.97 19.85
N GLY A 264 -8.16 -12.96 20.69
CA GLY A 264 -7.34 -13.36 21.84
C GLY A 264 -5.91 -13.71 21.42
N ASP A 265 -5.76 -14.36 20.26
CA ASP A 265 -4.47 -14.77 19.71
C ASP A 265 -3.73 -13.66 18.91
N TYR A 266 -4.39 -12.53 18.61
CA TYR A 266 -3.69 -11.41 17.96
C TYR A 266 -2.62 -10.76 18.87
N ARG A 267 -2.74 -10.92 20.19
CA ARG A 267 -1.66 -10.59 21.14
C ARG A 267 -0.46 -11.53 21.04
N GLN A 268 -0.65 -12.79 20.60
CA GLN A 268 0.45 -13.75 20.47
C GLN A 268 1.28 -13.49 19.20
N TYR A 269 0.66 -13.01 18.12
CA TYR A 269 1.37 -12.53 16.92
C TYR A 269 2.03 -11.15 17.08
N ALA A 270 1.83 -10.50 18.23
CA ALA A 270 2.50 -9.24 18.60
C ALA A 270 3.72 -9.46 19.52
N GLY A 271 4.14 -10.70 19.74
CA GLY A 271 5.37 -11.03 20.46
C GLY A 271 6.58 -11.15 19.53
N ASP A 272 7.74 -10.74 20.05
CA ASP A 272 9.10 -11.00 19.54
C ASP A 272 9.57 -10.21 18.30
N ASP A 273 9.14 -8.95 18.15
CA ASP A 273 9.87 -7.91 17.38
C ASP A 273 9.85 -6.56 18.15
N ASP A 274 10.36 -6.58 19.39
CA ASP A 274 10.75 -5.36 20.13
C ASP A 274 12.09 -4.84 19.56
N ASP A 275 12.00 -4.06 18.47
CA ASP A 275 13.07 -3.16 18.03
C ASP A 275 12.45 -1.76 17.82
N ASP A 276 12.81 -0.84 18.72
CA ASP A 276 12.35 0.55 18.76
C ASP A 276 12.74 1.33 17.49
N ASP A 277 11.80 2.13 16.98
CA ASP A 277 11.98 3.58 16.70
C ASP A 277 10.88 4.08 15.75
N ASP A 278 10.02 4.95 16.28
CA ASP A 278 9.43 6.11 15.57
C ASP A 278 8.79 7.04 16.62
N HIS A 279 9.58 7.99 17.14
CA HIS A 279 9.11 8.99 18.10
C HIS A 279 8.04 9.92 17.47
N HIS A 280 6.80 9.82 17.93
CA HIS A 280 5.73 10.75 17.58
C HIS A 280 5.98 12.17 18.16
N HIS A 281 6.70 13.01 17.42
CA HIS A 281 6.80 14.44 17.71
C HIS A 281 5.51 15.19 17.33
N HIS A 282 4.55 15.23 18.27
CA HIS A 282 3.43 16.17 18.21
C HIS A 282 3.93 17.61 18.45
N HIS A 283 4.21 18.34 17.37
CA HIS A 283 4.47 19.78 17.43
C HIS A 283 3.17 20.57 17.71
N HIS A 284 2.88 20.75 18.99
CA HIS A 284 1.79 21.60 19.46
C HIS A 284 2.23 23.08 19.47
N HIS A 285 2.10 23.79 18.34
CA HIS A 285 2.32 25.23 18.29
C HIS A 285 1.13 26.01 18.87
N GLY A 286 1.07 26.08 20.21
CA GLY A 286 0.24 27.05 20.92
C GLY A 286 0.93 28.41 20.98
N GLN A 287 0.41 29.40 20.25
CA GLN A 287 0.86 30.79 20.38
C GLN A 287 0.22 31.43 21.63
N HIS A 288 1.04 31.83 22.60
CA HIS A 288 0.64 32.84 23.58
C HIS A 288 1.80 33.81 23.86
N HIS A 289 1.56 35.08 23.54
CA HIS A 289 2.35 36.20 24.05
C HIS A 289 2.06 36.39 25.55
N HIS A 290 3.05 36.89 26.30
CA HIS A 290 2.99 37.99 27.29
C HIS A 290 4.39 38.07 27.94
N HIS A 291 5.18 39.11 27.63
CA HIS A 291 5.34 40.36 28.39
C HIS A 291 6.33 40.27 29.56
N HIS A 292 7.22 41.27 29.63
CA HIS A 292 8.24 41.46 30.67
C HIS A 292 7.63 41.59 32.07
N ASP A 293 8.42 41.24 33.09
CA ASP A 293 8.90 42.24 34.05
C ASP A 293 10.22 41.82 34.72
N GLN A 294 11.02 42.81 35.11
CA GLN A 294 12.26 42.65 35.88
C GLN A 294 11.93 42.72 37.37
N LEU A 295 12.60 41.91 38.20
CA LEU A 295 12.95 42.30 39.57
C LEU A 295 14.33 41.74 39.92
N ASP A 296 15.16 42.61 40.49
CA ASP A 296 16.44 42.28 41.08
C ASP A 296 16.26 41.55 42.41
N ASP A 297 17.28 40.79 42.84
CA ASP A 297 17.67 40.75 44.26
C ASP A 297 19.16 40.38 44.36
N ASP A 298 19.93 41.26 44.98
CA ASP A 298 21.35 41.06 45.30
C ASP A 298 21.53 39.98 46.36
N HIS A 299 22.64 39.23 46.30
CA HIS A 299 23.40 38.93 47.52
C HIS A 299 24.90 38.70 47.23
N ASP A 300 25.69 39.64 47.76
CA ASP A 300 27.15 39.63 47.91
C ASP A 300 27.64 38.44 48.76
N HIS A 301 28.86 37.95 48.47
CA HIS A 301 29.94 37.74 49.45
C HIS A 301 31.25 37.17 48.85
N GLY A 302 32.35 37.92 48.98
CA GLY A 302 33.60 37.38 49.54
C GLY A 302 34.78 37.07 48.59
N ASP A 303 35.88 37.83 48.75
CA ASP A 303 37.19 37.73 48.08
C ASP A 303 38.07 36.50 48.42
N GLU A 304 39.01 36.21 47.50
CA GLU A 304 40.41 35.69 47.60
C GLU A 304 40.72 34.80 46.38
N GLN A 305 41.89 34.74 45.73
CA GLN A 305 43.21 35.42 45.75
C GLN A 305 43.91 35.10 44.39
N PRO A 306 45.04 35.71 43.96
CA PRO A 306 45.69 36.98 44.37
C PRO A 306 46.00 37.96 43.20
#